data_AF-A0A2N2Z292-F1
#
_entry.id   AF-A0A2N2Z292-F1
#
_cell.length_a   1.000
_cell.length_b   1.000
_cell.length_c   1.000
_cell.angle_alpha   90.00
_cell.angle_beta   90.00
_cell.angle_gamma   90.00
#
_symmetry.space_group_name_H-M   'P 1'
#
loop_
_entity.id
_entity.type
_entity.pdbx_description
1 polymer ?
#
loop_
_entity_poly.entity_id
_entity_poly.type
_entity_poly.pdbx_seq_one_letter_code
_entity_poly.pdbx_strand_id
1 'polypeptide(L)'
;MKSVRRLFTLAASLLIASAAFAQLSDQQVIQELKKYSTSGMTQEQVMTELAAKGVTVAQLERIKAQYDSKGASTSGTKTEVESREREEKLFFPDPAR
;
A
#
# COMPACT_ATOMS: atom_id res chain seq x y z
N MET A 1 -32.40 37.16 -9.95
CA MET A 1 -31.78 36.79 -8.66
C MET A 1 -32.03 35.35 -8.21
N LYS A 2 -33.20 34.74 -8.47
CA LYS A 2 -33.55 33.37 -8.02
C LYS A 2 -32.63 32.28 -8.62
N SER A 3 -32.23 32.41 -9.88
CA SER A 3 -31.36 31.46 -10.59
C SER A 3 -29.91 31.49 -10.11
N VAL A 4 -29.39 32.68 -9.78
CA VAL A 4 -28.05 32.87 -9.19
C VAL A 4 -27.98 32.24 -7.80
N ARG A 5 -29.06 32.37 -7.01
CA ARG A 5 -29.15 31.76 -5.68
C ARG A 5 -29.17 30.23 -5.75
N ARG A 6 -29.82 29.64 -6.78
CA ARG A 6 -29.84 28.19 -7.04
C ARG A 6 -28.48 27.66 -7.50
N LEU A 7 -27.79 28.39 -8.37
CA LEU A 7 -26.42 28.07 -8.81
C LEU A 7 -25.42 28.12 -7.64
N PHE A 8 -25.57 29.11 -6.76
CA PHE A 8 -24.72 29.23 -5.56
C PHE A 8 -24.95 28.09 -4.57
N THR A 9 -26.21 27.69 -4.33
CA THR A 9 -26.51 26.51 -3.49
C THR A 9 -26.03 25.20 -4.09
N LEU A 10 -26.10 25.03 -5.42
CA LEU A 10 -25.59 23.85 -6.11
C LEU A 10 -24.07 23.76 -6.03
N ALA A 11 -23.36 24.87 -6.27
CA ALA A 11 -21.91 24.94 -6.15
C ALA A 11 -21.44 24.69 -4.71
N ALA A 12 -22.13 25.24 -3.70
CA ALA A 12 -21.82 24.99 -2.30
C ALA A 12 -22.04 23.52 -1.88
N SER A 13 -23.05 22.83 -2.43
CA SER A 13 -23.28 21.40 -2.15
C SER A 13 -22.21 20.47 -2.72
N LEU A 14 -21.55 20.86 -3.82
CA LEU A 14 -20.49 20.06 -4.46
C LEU A 14 -19.17 20.12 -3.68
N LEU A 15 -18.92 21.19 -2.92
CA LEU A 15 -17.69 21.36 -2.13
C LEU A 15 -17.65 20.53 -0.85
N ILE A 16 -18.77 19.96 -0.40
CA ILE A 16 -18.84 19.14 0.84
C ILE A 16 -18.45 17.67 0.56
N ALA A 17 -18.31 17.26 -0.70
CA ALA A 17 -18.19 15.85 -1.08
C ALA A 17 -16.75 15.29 -1.15
N SER A 18 -15.69 16.06 -0.91
CA SER A 18 -14.32 15.59 -1.15
C SER A 18 -13.43 15.59 0.10
N ALA A 19 -13.84 14.84 1.12
CA ALA A 19 -12.90 14.27 2.09
C ALA A 19 -12.84 12.75 1.90
N ALA A 20 -12.53 12.31 0.67
CA ALA A 20 -12.13 10.93 0.47
C ALA A 20 -10.73 10.80 1.05
N PHE A 21 -10.61 10.22 2.25
CA PHE A 21 -9.34 9.72 2.75
C PHE A 21 -8.87 8.65 1.76
N ALA A 22 -8.03 9.05 0.81
CA ALA A 22 -7.43 8.14 -0.16
C ALA A 22 -6.52 7.20 0.63
N GLN A 23 -7.03 6.02 0.96
CA GLN A 23 -6.20 4.95 1.47
C GLN A 23 -5.22 4.56 0.37
N LEU A 24 -3.93 4.52 0.72
CA LEU A 24 -2.88 4.11 -0.21
C LEU A 24 -3.21 2.70 -0.70
N SER A 25 -3.19 2.46 -2.01
CA SER A 25 -3.55 1.13 -2.56
C SER A 25 -2.49 0.09 -2.19
N ASP A 26 -2.88 -1.16 -2.03
CA ASP A 26 -1.96 -2.29 -1.73
C ASP A 26 -0.77 -2.33 -2.71
N GLN A 27 -1.01 -2.02 -3.99
CA GLN A 27 0.07 -1.94 -4.98
C GLN A 27 1.00 -0.76 -4.77
N GLN A 28 0.48 0.39 -4.33
CA GLN A 28 1.31 1.55 -4.01
C GLN A 28 2.18 1.26 -2.78
N VAL A 29 1.66 0.54 -1.78
CA VAL A 29 2.44 0.12 -0.60
C VAL A 29 3.63 -0.73 -1.03
N ILE A 30 3.41 -1.69 -1.93
CA ILE A 30 4.47 -2.55 -2.48
C ILE A 30 5.56 -1.73 -3.18
N GLN A 31 5.16 -0.73 -3.98
CA GLN A 31 6.11 0.12 -4.69
C GLN A 31 6.94 1.00 -3.73
N GLU A 32 6.32 1.52 -2.67
CA GLU A 32 7.03 2.25 -1.63
C GLU A 32 7.99 1.33 -0.86
N LEU A 33 7.56 0.12 -0.51
CA LEU A 33 8.42 -0.90 0.10
C LEU A 33 9.64 -1.25 -0.78
N LYS A 34 9.44 -1.34 -2.10
CA LYS A 34 10.51 -1.54 -3.08
C LYS A 34 11.46 -0.35 -3.14
N LYS A 35 10.92 0.87 -3.07
CA LYS A 35 11.72 2.08 -2.99
C LYS A 35 12.57 2.09 -1.71
N TYR A 36 12.01 1.68 -0.58
CA TYR A 36 12.74 1.62 0.68
C TYR A 36 13.83 0.55 0.72
N SER A 37 13.60 -0.60 0.08
CA SER A 37 14.65 -1.63 -0.02
C SER A 37 15.86 -1.13 -0.81
N THR A 38 15.65 -0.25 -1.80
CA THR A 38 16.74 0.39 -2.56
C THR A 38 17.35 1.61 -1.87
N SER A 39 16.65 2.25 -0.93
CA SER A 39 17.13 3.45 -0.24
C SER A 39 18.00 3.17 0.99
N GLY A 40 18.06 1.92 1.47
CA GLY A 40 18.86 1.52 2.62
C GLY A 40 18.27 1.92 3.98
N MET A 41 16.97 2.21 4.05
CA MET A 41 16.27 2.56 5.30
C MET A 41 16.13 1.34 6.24
N THR A 42 16.11 1.59 7.55
CA THR A 42 15.89 0.54 8.56
C THR A 42 14.39 0.20 8.71
N GLN A 43 14.08 -0.92 9.36
CA GLN A 43 12.71 -1.47 9.47
C GLN A 43 11.76 -0.53 10.19
N GLU A 44 12.23 0.07 11.27
CA GLU A 44 11.50 1.06 12.06
C GLU A 44 11.27 2.36 11.27
N GLN A 45 12.25 2.80 10.48
CA GLN A 45 12.11 3.97 9.62
C GLN A 45 11.07 3.74 8.52
N VAL A 46 11.05 2.54 7.93
CA VAL A 46 10.07 2.16 6.92
C VAL A 46 8.66 2.07 7.51
N MET A 47 8.50 1.54 8.72
CA MET A 47 7.20 1.57 9.43
C MET A 47 6.69 2.98 9.63
N THR A 48 7.58 3.85 10.12
CA THR A 48 7.23 5.24 10.44
C THR A 48 6.78 5.98 9.19
N GLU A 49 7.49 5.79 8.07
CA GLU A 49 7.16 6.43 6.80
C GLU A 49 5.88 5.85 6.17
N LEU A 50 5.68 4.52 6.22
CA LEU A 50 4.45 3.88 5.76
C LEU A 50 3.23 4.33 6.57
N ALA A 51 3.38 4.43 7.90
CA ALA A 51 2.33 4.96 8.77
C ALA A 51 2.05 6.43 8.48
N ALA A 52 3.09 7.25 8.25
CA ALA A 52 2.95 8.65 7.86
C ALA A 52 2.22 8.81 6.51
N LYS A 53 2.37 7.84 5.59
CA LYS A 53 1.62 7.74 4.33
C LYS A 53 0.19 7.20 4.49
N GLY A 54 -0.25 6.89 5.70
CA GLY A 54 -1.60 6.39 5.99
C GLY A 54 -1.79 4.89 5.74
N VAL A 55 -0.70 4.12 5.63
CA VAL A 55 -0.78 2.66 5.48
C VAL A 55 -1.06 2.02 6.85
N THR A 56 -2.04 1.12 6.89
CA THR A 56 -2.43 0.43 8.13
C THR A 56 -1.66 -0.87 8.34
N VAL A 57 -1.48 -1.29 9.60
CA VAL A 57 -0.84 -2.56 9.95
C VAL A 57 -1.56 -3.75 9.28
N ALA A 58 -2.89 -3.80 9.37
CA ALA A 58 -3.69 -4.85 8.73
C ALA A 58 -3.52 -4.88 7.20
N GLN A 59 -3.26 -3.73 6.57
CA GLN A 59 -2.95 -3.65 5.16
C GLN A 59 -1.55 -4.20 4.86
N LEU A 60 -0.52 -3.88 5.64
CA LEU A 60 0.80 -4.50 5.50
C LEU A 60 0.73 -6.01 5.66
N GLU A 61 0.05 -6.51 6.69
CA GLU A 61 -0.11 -7.95 6.94
C GLU A 61 -0.79 -8.65 5.77
N ARG A 62 -1.87 -8.07 5.23
CA ARG A 62 -2.55 -8.59 4.04
C ARG A 62 -1.63 -8.63 2.84
N ILE A 63 -0.87 -7.57 2.60
CA ILE A 63 0.05 -7.48 1.45
C ILE A 63 1.17 -8.51 1.61
N LYS A 64 1.76 -8.61 2.80
CA LYS A 64 2.77 -9.61 3.13
C LYS A 64 2.23 -11.01 2.87
N ALA A 65 1.03 -11.33 3.36
CA ALA A 65 0.39 -12.61 3.11
C ALA A 65 0.17 -12.87 1.61
N GLN A 66 -0.28 -11.88 0.83
CA GLN A 66 -0.41 -12.00 -0.63
C GLN A 66 0.94 -12.19 -1.33
N TYR A 67 1.99 -11.52 -0.88
CA TYR A 67 3.33 -11.61 -1.46
C TYR A 67 3.97 -12.98 -1.17
N ASP A 68 3.89 -13.44 0.09
CA ASP A 68 4.32 -14.77 0.51
C ASP A 68 3.54 -15.86 -0.25
N SER A 69 2.22 -15.67 -0.44
CA SER A 69 1.35 -16.60 -1.19
C SER A 69 1.65 -16.64 -2.69
N LYS A 70 2.14 -15.54 -3.28
CA LYS A 70 2.58 -15.50 -4.68
C LYS A 70 3.90 -16.25 -4.87
N GLY A 71 4.82 -16.18 -3.91
CA GLY A 71 6.00 -17.05 -3.87
C GLY A 71 5.62 -18.53 -3.70
N ALA A 72 4.59 -18.82 -2.89
CA ALA A 72 4.10 -20.19 -2.68
C ALA A 72 3.27 -20.75 -3.85
N SER A 73 2.59 -19.92 -4.65
CA SER A 73 1.82 -20.37 -5.83
C SER A 73 2.70 -20.85 -6.98
N THR A 74 3.98 -20.47 -7.02
CA THR A 74 4.99 -21.09 -7.91
C THR A 74 5.51 -22.43 -7.35
N SER A 75 5.25 -22.72 -6.06
CA SER A 75 5.68 -23.93 -5.33
C SER A 75 4.59 -25.02 -5.25
N GLY A 76 3.57 -24.94 -6.10
CA GLY A 76 2.51 -25.95 -6.22
C GLY A 76 2.86 -27.19 -7.04
N THR A 77 4.07 -27.26 -7.60
CA THR A 77 4.61 -28.46 -8.24
C THR A 77 5.91 -28.81 -7.56
N LYS A 78 5.93 -29.94 -6.85
CA LYS A 78 7.15 -30.67 -6.47
C LYS A 78 7.97 -30.97 -7.73
N THR A 79 8.80 -30.03 -8.15
CA THR A 79 9.98 -30.33 -8.94
C THR A 79 11.09 -29.47 -8.39
N GLU A 80 12.05 -30.16 -7.80
CA GLU A 80 13.41 -29.71 -7.54
C GLU A 80 13.98 -29.09 -8.83
N VAL A 81 13.70 -27.81 -9.04
CA VAL A 81 14.47 -26.95 -9.92
C VAL A 81 14.67 -25.69 -9.12
N GLU A 82 15.91 -25.52 -8.68
CA GLU A 82 16.51 -24.32 -8.14
C GLU A 82 16.45 -23.20 -9.20
N SER A 83 15.25 -22.76 -9.53
CA SER A 83 15.02 -21.51 -10.24
C SER A 83 15.18 -20.43 -9.20
N ARG A 84 16.42 -19.94 -9.06
CA ARG A 84 16.77 -18.71 -8.34
C ARG A 84 16.12 -17.52 -9.05
N GLU A 85 14.79 -17.49 -9.08
CA GLU A 85 14.07 -16.25 -9.26
C GLU A 85 14.48 -15.41 -8.06
N ARG A 86 15.25 -14.35 -8.34
CA ARG A 86 15.67 -13.36 -7.37
C ARG A 86 14.41 -12.95 -6.60
N GLU A 87 14.22 -13.49 -5.40
CA GLU A 87 13.27 -12.97 -4.45
C GLU A 87 13.67 -11.51 -4.27
N GLU A 88 12.93 -10.61 -4.91
CA GLU A 88 13.07 -9.19 -4.67
C GLU A 88 12.56 -9.01 -3.25
N LYS A 89 13.45 -9.19 -2.28
CA LYS A 89 13.13 -9.22 -0.86
C LYS A 89 12.66 -7.83 -0.47
N LEU A 90 11.36 -7.60 -0.67
CA LEU A 90 10.68 -6.41 -0.24
C LEU A 90 10.84 -6.34 1.27
N PHE A 91 11.20 -5.17 1.73
CA PHE A 91 11.54 -4.96 3.12
C PHE A 91 10.27 -4.77 3.93
N PHE A 92 9.52 -5.85 4.13
CA PHE A 92 8.32 -5.86 4.95
C PHE A 92 8.71 -5.62 6.42
N PRO A 93 8.29 -4.51 7.01
CA PRO A 93 8.54 -4.33 8.42
C PRO A 93 7.64 -5.21 9.28
N ASP A 94 8.16 -5.63 10.43
CA ASP A 94 7.45 -6.46 11.40
C ASP A 94 6.59 -5.55 12.29
N PRO A 95 5.25 -5.60 12.17
CA PRO A 95 4.37 -4.74 12.97
C PRO A 95 4.29 -5.18 14.45
N ALA A 96 4.85 -6.32 14.82
CA ALA A 96 4.74 -6.92 16.14
C ALA A 96 5.98 -6.73 17.05
N ARG A 97 6.93 -5.86 16.65
CA ARG A 97 8.12 -5.52 17.46
C ARG A 97 7.96 -4.24 18.25
#